data_AF-A0A8H7S6S2-F1
#
_entry.id   AF-A0A8H7S6S2-F1
#
_cell.length_a   1.000
_cell.length_b   1.000
_cell.length_c   1.000
_cell.angle_alpha   90.00
_cell.angle_beta   90.00
_cell.angle_gamma   90.00
#
_symmetry.space_group_name_H-M   'P 1'
#
loop_
_entity.id
_entity.type
_entity.pdbx_description
1 polymer ?
#
loop_
_entity_poly.entity_id
_entity_poly.type
_entity_poly.pdbx_seq_one_letter_code
_entity_poly.pdbx_strand_id
1 'polypeptide(L)'
;MNRQEFASTMNSFNNVVQNHPPPPSFSSGRAAFLILCLSASILCAIILGIHYTRHIAMLLAVPSSFLALSIILIAWRRRLMLQFEAAILHLCSCMNATENVRGINFRLAKVSPDHQNLASSTPTLRSSPVTSSVYSIVVEFDDRYNLLHHFAASPNSGQQTSLSTRIHGANTLPPYRSSLIEPPTYRQSQQQLQSQSNNDVQFPSNTYHPNEKT
;
A
#
# COMPACT_ATOMS: atom_id res chain seq x y z
N MET A 1 -8.98 -19.31 -0.78
CA MET A 1 -7.77 -19.09 -1.60
C MET A 1 -6.84 -20.30 -1.45
N ASN A 2 -6.35 -20.88 -2.55
CA ASN A 2 -5.41 -22.01 -2.49
C ASN A 2 -3.98 -21.51 -2.19
N ARG A 3 -3.12 -22.35 -1.60
CA ARG A 3 -1.71 -22.02 -1.31
C ARG A 3 -0.93 -21.60 -2.57
N GLN A 4 -1.21 -22.25 -3.69
CA GLN A 4 -0.58 -21.92 -4.98
C GLN A 4 -1.01 -20.54 -5.50
N GLU A 5 -2.30 -20.20 -5.38
CA GLU A 5 -2.82 -18.86 -5.71
C GLU A 5 -2.11 -17.81 -4.87
N PHE A 6 -1.99 -18.04 -3.56
CA PHE A 6 -1.32 -17.12 -2.64
C PHE A 6 0.16 -16.92 -2.98
N ALA A 7 0.88 -18.01 -3.26
CA ALA A 7 2.27 -17.92 -3.69
C ALA A 7 2.41 -17.11 -5.00
N SER A 8 1.49 -17.30 -5.95
CA SER A 8 1.47 -16.54 -7.21
C SER A 8 1.19 -15.04 -6.97
N THR A 9 0.23 -14.71 -6.10
CA THR A 9 -0.05 -13.32 -5.70
C THR A 9 1.18 -12.68 -5.04
N MET A 10 1.83 -13.38 -4.11
CA MET A 10 3.04 -12.87 -3.45
C MET A 10 4.22 -12.72 -4.41
N ASN A 11 4.39 -13.63 -5.37
CA ASN A 11 5.37 -13.47 -6.43
C ASN A 11 5.09 -12.23 -7.30
N SER A 12 3.82 -11.90 -7.53
CA SER A 12 3.45 -10.68 -8.26
C SER A 12 3.86 -9.41 -7.50
N PHE A 13 3.63 -9.37 -6.19
CA PHE A 13 4.13 -8.30 -5.34
C PHE A 13 5.66 -8.22 -5.35
N ASN A 14 6.35 -9.35 -5.19
CA ASN A 14 7.81 -9.39 -5.23
C ASN A 14 8.37 -8.88 -6.55
N ASN A 15 7.74 -9.23 -7.68
CA ASN A 15 8.14 -8.75 -9.00
C ASN A 15 7.96 -7.22 -9.13
N VAL A 16 6.84 -6.66 -8.65
CA VAL A 16 6.65 -5.20 -8.63
C VAL A 16 7.68 -4.51 -7.75
N VAL A 17 8.01 -5.06 -6.58
CA VAL A 17 9.06 -4.53 -5.68
C VAL A 17 10.43 -4.58 -6.35
N GLN A 18 10.75 -5.63 -7.13
CA GLN A 18 12.00 -5.74 -7.86
C GLN A 18 12.12 -4.70 -9.00
N ASN A 19 11.03 -4.45 -9.73
CA ASN A 19 11.01 -3.50 -10.84
C ASN A 19 10.92 -2.04 -10.36
N HIS A 20 10.31 -1.81 -9.21
CA HIS A 20 10.14 -0.49 -8.60
C HIS A 20 10.66 -0.51 -7.15
N PRO A 21 11.98 -0.58 -6.92
CA PRO A 21 12.48 -0.68 -5.56
C PRO A 21 12.21 0.62 -4.77
N PRO A 22 11.87 0.53 -3.48
CA PRO A 22 11.79 1.71 -2.64
C PRO A 22 13.15 2.40 -2.56
N PRO A 23 13.19 3.74 -2.38
CA PRO A 23 14.44 4.46 -2.31
C PRO A 23 15.28 3.94 -1.12
N PRO A 24 16.61 3.79 -1.29
CA PRO A 24 17.48 3.25 -0.26
C PRO A 24 17.42 4.10 1.01
N SER A 25 17.46 3.46 2.19
CA SER A 25 17.46 4.19 3.46
C SER A 25 18.67 5.13 3.56
N PHE A 26 18.49 6.30 4.18
CA PHE A 26 19.59 7.20 4.50
C PHE A 26 20.55 6.62 5.56
N SER A 27 20.14 5.56 6.26
CA SER A 27 21.02 4.81 7.16
C SER A 27 22.03 3.92 6.43
N SER A 28 21.89 3.74 5.12
CA SER A 28 22.89 3.04 4.34
C SER A 28 24.21 3.83 4.37
N GLY A 29 25.34 3.15 4.55
CA GLY A 29 26.67 3.80 4.61
C GLY A 29 26.97 4.70 3.40
N ARG A 30 26.28 4.49 2.28
CA ARG A 30 26.32 5.35 1.08
C ARG A 30 25.79 6.77 1.33
N ALA A 31 24.68 6.91 2.06
CA ALA A 31 24.14 8.23 2.38
C ALA A 31 25.01 8.96 3.40
N ALA A 32 25.52 8.24 4.42
CA ALA A 32 26.51 8.80 5.34
C ALA A 32 27.77 9.27 4.61
N PHE A 33 28.25 8.48 3.64
CA PHE A 33 29.39 8.84 2.79
C PHE A 33 29.10 10.09 1.95
N LEU A 34 27.92 10.22 1.36
CA LEU A 34 27.53 11.45 0.64
C LEU A 34 27.50 12.65 1.57
N ILE A 35 26.92 12.53 2.77
CA ILE A 35 26.91 13.61 3.77
C ILE A 35 28.34 14.00 4.19
N LEU A 36 29.23 13.04 4.36
CA LEU A 36 30.63 13.28 4.71
C LEU A 36 31.39 13.95 3.55
N CYS A 37 31.18 13.47 2.32
CA CYS A 37 31.77 14.08 1.13
C CYS A 37 31.27 15.51 0.95
N LEU A 38 29.99 15.76 1.24
CA LEU A 38 29.38 17.09 1.24
C LEU A 38 29.98 18.00 2.31
N SER A 39 30.11 17.54 3.55
CA SER A 39 30.71 18.34 4.63
C SER A 39 32.17 18.67 4.33
N ALA A 40 32.94 17.72 3.78
CA ALA A 40 34.31 17.95 3.33
C ALA A 40 34.39 18.97 2.18
N SER A 41 33.48 18.91 1.21
CA SER A 41 33.44 19.88 0.09
C SER A 41 33.14 21.31 0.56
N ILE A 42 32.21 21.47 1.52
CA ILE A 42 31.88 22.76 2.12
C ILE A 42 33.08 23.33 2.89
N LEU A 43 33.74 22.50 3.71
CA LEU A 43 34.97 22.88 4.41
C LEU A 43 36.07 23.32 3.44
N CYS A 44 36.28 22.57 2.36
CA CYS A 44 37.28 22.89 1.36
C CYS A 44 36.95 24.21 0.65
N ALA A 45 35.68 24.45 0.32
CA ALA A 45 35.21 25.70 -0.29
C ALA A 45 35.40 26.91 0.63
N ILE A 46 35.16 26.75 1.94
CA ILE A 46 35.40 27.80 2.94
C ILE A 46 36.90 28.11 3.03
N ILE A 47 37.75 27.09 3.12
CA ILE A 47 39.22 27.25 3.19
C ILE A 47 39.74 27.94 1.92
N LEU A 48 39.28 27.51 0.74
CA LEU A 48 39.63 28.12 -0.54
C LEU A 48 39.13 29.57 -0.63
N GLY A 49 37.91 29.85 -0.15
CA GLY A 49 37.35 31.19 -0.09
C GLY A 49 38.16 32.14 0.79
N ILE A 50 38.66 31.66 1.93
CA ILE A 50 39.57 32.42 2.82
C ILE A 50 40.92 32.66 2.14
N HIS A 51 41.44 31.69 1.39
CA HIS A 51 42.73 31.82 0.71
C HIS A 51 42.67 32.68 -0.57
N TYR A 52 41.54 32.67 -1.28
CA TYR A 52 41.32 33.35 -2.56
C TYR A 52 40.28 34.48 -2.42
N THR A 53 40.54 35.42 -1.52
CA THR A 53 39.68 36.57 -1.18
C THR A 53 39.26 37.48 -2.35
N ARG A 54 39.79 37.28 -3.56
CA ARG A 54 39.44 38.06 -4.75
C ARG A 54 38.24 37.52 -5.56
N HIS A 55 37.81 36.27 -5.36
CA HIS A 55 36.73 35.68 -6.18
C HIS A 55 35.46 35.40 -5.37
N ILE A 56 34.73 36.47 -5.02
CA ILE A 56 33.41 36.42 -4.35
C ILE A 56 32.41 35.51 -5.11
N ALA A 57 32.51 35.46 -6.44
CA ALA A 57 31.68 34.60 -7.27
C ALA A 57 31.86 33.10 -6.96
N MET A 58 33.08 32.64 -6.67
CA MET A 58 33.35 31.24 -6.30
C MET A 58 32.78 30.92 -4.92
N LEU A 59 32.85 31.87 -3.98
CA LEU A 59 32.30 31.74 -2.64
C LEU A 59 30.77 31.52 -2.65
N LEU A 60 30.06 32.13 -3.61
CA LEU A 60 28.61 31.98 -3.77
C LEU A 60 28.22 30.78 -4.66
N ALA A 61 28.98 30.52 -5.72
CA ALA A 61 28.66 29.45 -6.67
C ALA A 61 28.69 28.05 -6.02
N VAL A 62 29.61 27.81 -5.08
CA VAL A 62 29.75 26.49 -4.44
C VAL A 62 28.55 26.15 -3.55
N PRO A 63 28.10 27.00 -2.59
CA PRO A 63 26.88 26.75 -1.84
C PRO A 63 25.62 26.65 -2.72
N SER A 64 25.50 27.48 -3.75
CA SER A 64 24.33 27.47 -4.64
C SER A 64 24.22 26.19 -5.47
N SER A 65 25.33 25.74 -6.08
CA SER A 65 25.35 24.46 -6.80
C SER A 65 25.08 23.27 -5.88
N PHE A 66 25.57 23.32 -4.64
CA PHE A 66 25.28 22.33 -3.62
C PHE A 66 23.78 22.27 -3.25
N LEU A 67 23.15 23.42 -3.01
CA LEU A 67 21.71 23.49 -2.74
C LEU A 67 20.91 22.93 -3.91
N ALA A 68 21.28 23.28 -5.14
CA ALA A 68 20.62 22.75 -6.34
C ALA A 68 20.74 21.22 -6.44
N LEU A 69 21.94 20.66 -6.26
CA LEU A 69 22.16 19.21 -6.26
C LEU A 69 21.37 18.50 -5.16
N SER A 70 21.32 19.09 -3.96
CA SER A 70 20.55 18.55 -2.83
C SER A 70 19.05 18.48 -3.14
N ILE A 71 18.50 19.55 -3.73
CA ILE A 71 17.09 19.61 -4.16
C ILE A 71 16.82 18.54 -5.24
N ILE A 72 17.70 18.41 -6.24
CA ILE A 72 17.57 17.41 -7.30
C ILE A 72 17.56 15.99 -6.72
N LEU A 73 18.46 15.69 -5.78
CA LEU A 73 18.52 14.38 -5.11
C LEU A 73 17.26 14.08 -4.30
N ILE A 74 16.76 15.06 -3.54
CA ILE A 74 15.51 14.92 -2.77
C ILE A 74 14.32 14.69 -3.72
N ALA A 75 14.24 15.46 -4.81
CA ALA A 75 13.18 15.34 -5.80
C ALA A 75 13.22 13.98 -6.52
N TRP A 76 14.40 13.52 -6.93
CA TRP A 76 14.59 12.21 -7.54
C TRP A 76 14.16 11.07 -6.59
N ARG A 77 14.59 11.15 -5.31
CA ARG A 77 14.20 10.17 -4.29
C ARG A 77 12.69 10.15 -4.07
N ARG A 78 12.05 11.33 -3.98
CA ARG A 78 10.60 11.44 -3.86
C ARG A 78 9.89 10.84 -5.06
N ARG A 79 10.40 11.06 -6.27
CA ARG A 79 9.85 10.47 -7.49
C ARG A 79 9.91 8.94 -7.47
N LEU A 80 11.03 8.36 -7.04
CA LEU A 80 11.16 6.90 -6.90
C LEU A 80 10.16 6.33 -5.89
N MET A 81 9.99 6.99 -4.75
CA MET A 81 9.01 6.59 -3.74
C MET A 81 7.58 6.60 -4.29
N LEU A 82 7.21 7.67 -5.00
CA LEU A 82 5.89 7.78 -5.62
C LEU A 82 5.66 6.71 -6.69
N GLN A 83 6.69 6.40 -7.50
CA GLN A 83 6.59 5.33 -8.50
C GLN A 83 6.38 3.97 -7.85
N PHE A 84 7.09 3.67 -6.77
CA PHE A 84 6.90 2.45 -5.99
C PHE A 84 5.48 2.36 -5.41
N GLU A 85 5.03 3.40 -4.70
CA GLU A 85 3.69 3.42 -4.11
C GLU A 85 2.59 3.28 -5.17
N ALA A 86 2.71 4.01 -6.27
CA ALA A 86 1.75 3.93 -7.37
C ALA A 86 1.69 2.52 -7.98
N ALA A 87 2.83 1.87 -8.21
CA ALA A 87 2.88 0.53 -8.78
C ALA A 87 2.25 -0.53 -7.84
N ILE A 88 2.55 -0.45 -6.54
CA ILE A 88 1.96 -1.36 -5.54
C ILE A 88 0.47 -1.11 -5.36
N LEU A 89 0.03 0.15 -5.28
CA LEU A 89 -1.38 0.50 -5.18
C LEU A 89 -2.17 0.04 -6.41
N HIS A 90 -1.59 0.17 -7.60
CA HIS A 90 -2.16 -0.36 -8.83
C HIS A 90 -2.32 -1.89 -8.76
N LEU A 91 -1.28 -2.62 -8.33
CA LEU A 91 -1.37 -4.07 -8.14
C LEU A 91 -2.44 -4.46 -7.10
N CYS A 92 -2.51 -3.76 -5.96
CA CYS A 92 -3.57 -3.96 -4.98
C CYS A 92 -4.96 -3.74 -5.58
N SER A 93 -5.14 -2.69 -6.39
CA SER A 93 -6.41 -2.42 -7.08
C SER A 93 -6.81 -3.56 -8.01
N CYS A 94 -5.86 -4.07 -8.82
CA CYS A 94 -6.11 -5.22 -9.69
C CYS A 94 -6.48 -6.48 -8.91
N MET A 95 -5.74 -6.80 -7.84
CA MET A 95 -6.02 -7.97 -6.99
C MET A 95 -7.36 -7.83 -6.26
N ASN A 96 -7.69 -6.62 -5.79
CA ASN A 96 -8.97 -6.35 -5.15
C ASN A 96 -10.13 -6.52 -6.13
N ALA A 97 -9.98 -6.11 -7.38
CA ALA A 97 -11.02 -6.31 -8.37
C ALA A 97 -11.35 -7.80 -8.56
N THR A 98 -10.37 -8.69 -8.50
CA THR A 98 -10.56 -10.14 -8.67
C THR A 98 -10.95 -10.86 -7.38
N GLU A 99 -10.42 -10.44 -6.23
CA GLU A 99 -10.55 -11.16 -4.96
C GLU A 99 -11.63 -10.59 -4.03
N ASN A 100 -12.13 -9.38 -4.28
CA ASN A 100 -13.20 -8.77 -3.48
C ASN A 100 -14.49 -9.61 -3.52
N VAL A 101 -14.80 -10.30 -4.62
CA VAL A 101 -15.97 -11.21 -4.68
C VAL A 101 -15.84 -12.41 -3.73
N ARG A 102 -14.60 -12.81 -3.40
CA ARG A 102 -14.31 -13.86 -2.40
C ARG A 102 -14.21 -13.30 -0.98
N GLY A 103 -14.44 -12.00 -0.79
CA GLY A 103 -14.30 -11.33 0.50
C GLY A 103 -12.86 -11.09 0.94
N ILE A 104 -11.90 -11.02 0.01
CA ILE A 104 -10.49 -10.75 0.31
C ILE A 104 -10.11 -9.37 -0.20
N ASN A 105 -9.44 -8.57 0.62
CA ASN A 105 -9.02 -7.21 0.29
C ASN A 105 -7.54 -6.99 0.64
N PHE A 106 -6.79 -6.44 -0.32
CA PHE A 106 -5.38 -6.10 -0.23
C PHE A 106 -5.23 -4.58 -0.09
N ARG A 107 -4.46 -4.16 0.91
CA ARG A 107 -4.18 -2.76 1.18
C ARG A 107 -2.70 -2.55 1.44
N LEU A 108 -2.15 -1.47 0.89
CA LEU A 108 -0.83 -1.00 1.28
C LEU A 108 -0.96 -0.18 2.56
N ALA A 109 -0.24 -0.57 3.61
CA ALA A 109 -0.16 0.17 4.85
C ALA A 109 1.27 0.67 5.08
N LYS A 110 1.39 1.91 5.54
CA LYS A 110 2.64 2.47 6.02
C LYS A 110 2.76 2.19 7.51
N VAL A 111 3.81 1.48 7.90
CA VAL A 111 4.07 1.12 9.30
C VAL A 111 4.61 2.35 10.01
N SER A 112 3.88 2.83 11.02
CA SER A 112 4.36 3.89 11.90
C SER A 112 5.60 3.41 12.67
N PRO A 113 6.64 4.24 12.86
CA PRO A 113 7.83 3.87 13.63
C PRO A 113 7.50 3.40 15.06
N ASP A 114 6.40 3.89 15.65
CA ASP A 114 5.97 3.48 17.00
C ASP A 114 5.61 2.00 17.08
N HIS A 115 5.04 1.44 16.01
CA HIS A 115 4.67 0.02 15.95
C HIS A 115 5.83 -0.90 15.61
N GLN A 116 6.93 -0.34 15.10
CA GLN A 116 8.09 -1.12 14.70
C GLN A 116 8.84 -1.71 15.91
N ASN A 117 8.86 -0.98 17.03
CA ASN A 117 9.51 -1.39 18.27
C ASN A 117 8.77 -2.53 19.00
N LEU A 118 7.47 -2.73 18.74
CA LEU A 118 6.70 -3.82 19.37
C LEU A 118 6.87 -5.16 18.65
N ALA A 119 7.18 -5.16 17.35
CA ALA A 119 7.36 -6.37 16.56
C ALA A 119 8.75 -7.00 16.70
N SER A 120 9.77 -6.19 17.03
CA SER A 120 11.12 -6.66 17.30
C SER A 120 11.30 -6.95 18.80
N SER A 121 11.14 -8.21 19.21
CA SER A 121 11.37 -8.68 20.59
C SER A 121 12.85 -8.61 21.04
N THR A 122 13.71 -7.98 20.26
CA THR A 122 15.14 -7.80 20.58
C THR A 122 15.38 -6.34 20.98
N PRO A 123 15.68 -6.06 22.26
CA PRO A 123 15.95 -4.70 22.72
C PRO A 123 17.34 -4.27 22.26
N THR A 124 17.46 -3.79 21.03
CA THR A 124 18.69 -3.14 20.59
C THR A 124 18.74 -1.73 21.15
N LEU A 125 19.50 -1.54 22.23
CA LEU A 125 19.96 -0.24 22.73
C LEU A 125 20.74 0.48 21.62
N ARG A 126 20.04 1.20 20.75
CA ARG A 126 20.54 2.26 19.87
C ARG A 126 19.31 2.81 19.14
N SER A 127 18.64 3.76 19.79
CA SER A 127 17.62 4.62 19.21
C SER A 127 18.25 5.53 18.14
N SER A 128 18.65 4.95 17.02
CA SER A 128 18.89 5.73 15.82
C SER A 128 17.52 6.09 15.25
N PRO A 129 17.23 7.36 14.92
CA PRO A 129 15.97 7.71 14.29
C PRO A 129 15.87 6.99 12.94
N VAL A 130 15.10 5.90 12.92
CA VAL A 130 14.78 5.15 11.72
C VAL A 130 13.87 6.02 10.86
N THR A 131 14.45 6.74 9.92
CA THR A 131 13.71 7.58 8.94
C THR A 131 13.26 6.78 7.72
N SER A 132 13.49 5.46 7.69
CA SER A 132 13.00 4.61 6.60
C SER A 132 11.51 4.34 6.77
N SER A 133 10.72 4.76 5.79
CA SER A 133 9.33 4.35 5.69
C SER A 133 9.28 2.83 5.44
N VAL A 134 8.66 2.09 6.36
CA VAL A 134 8.41 0.66 6.21
C VAL A 134 6.97 0.47 5.77
N TYR A 135 6.77 -0.42 4.82
CA TYR A 135 5.47 -0.72 4.24
C TYR A 135 5.11 -2.17 4.52
N SER A 136 3.82 -2.43 4.68
CA SER A 136 3.25 -3.77 4.76
C SER A 136 2.06 -3.89 3.79
N ILE A 137 1.87 -5.08 3.26
CA ILE A 137 0.64 -5.44 2.56
C ILE A 137 -0.29 -6.09 3.59
N VAL A 138 -1.41 -5.44 3.86
CA VAL A 138 -2.46 -5.94 4.75
C VAL A 138 -3.45 -6.71 3.90
N VAL A 139 -3.74 -7.94 4.31
CA VAL A 139 -4.76 -8.79 3.70
C VAL A 139 -5.90 -8.92 4.69
N GLU A 140 -7.06 -8.38 4.32
CA GLU A 140 -8.28 -8.37 5.13
C GLU A 140 -9.27 -9.39 4.56
N PHE A 141 -9.94 -10.13 5.45
CA PHE A 141 -10.97 -11.09 5.12
C PHE A 141 -12.31 -10.60 5.70
N ASP A 142 -13.29 -10.41 4.83
CA ASP A 142 -14.66 -9.99 5.16
C ASP A 142 -15.56 -11.22 5.38
N ASP A 143 -16.77 -11.03 5.90
CA ASP A 143 -17.74 -12.08 6.23
C ASP A 143 -18.08 -12.98 5.03
N ARG A 144 -18.01 -12.44 3.81
CA ARG A 144 -18.18 -13.19 2.56
C ARG A 144 -17.18 -14.33 2.40
N TYR A 145 -15.96 -14.14 2.88
CA TYR A 145 -14.94 -15.20 2.88
C TYR A 145 -15.36 -16.35 3.80
N ASN A 146 -15.84 -16.02 5.00
CA ASN A 146 -16.29 -17.01 5.99
C ASN A 146 -17.50 -17.82 5.46
N LEU A 147 -18.48 -17.15 4.85
CA LEU A 147 -19.66 -17.80 4.28
C LEU A 147 -19.29 -18.83 3.20
N LEU A 148 -18.38 -18.48 2.29
CA LEU A 148 -17.95 -19.39 1.22
C LEU A 148 -17.25 -20.64 1.77
N HIS A 149 -16.50 -20.49 2.87
CA HIS A 149 -15.81 -21.58 3.53
C HIS A 149 -16.74 -22.46 4.40
N HIS A 150 -17.81 -21.91 4.98
CA HIS A 150 -18.80 -22.70 5.72
C HIS A 150 -19.57 -23.69 4.84
N PHE A 151 -19.90 -23.33 3.59
CA PHE A 151 -20.55 -24.25 2.65
C PHE A 151 -19.61 -25.31 2.10
N ALA A 152 -18.33 -24.98 1.92
CA ALA A 152 -17.32 -25.90 1.40
C ALA A 152 -16.83 -26.92 2.44
N ALA A 153 -16.87 -26.57 3.73
CA ALA A 153 -16.33 -27.38 4.82
C ALA A 153 -17.36 -28.27 5.52
N SER A 154 -18.55 -28.48 4.94
CA SER A 154 -19.52 -29.47 5.43
C SER A 154 -19.51 -30.71 4.52
N PRO A 155 -18.66 -31.72 4.77
CA PRO A 155 -18.59 -32.91 3.93
C PRO A 155 -19.62 -33.96 4.36
N ASN A 156 -20.46 -33.69 5.37
CA ASN A 156 -21.39 -34.67 5.93
C ASN A 156 -22.59 -34.01 6.62
N SER A 157 -23.62 -33.69 5.84
CA SER A 157 -25.00 -33.77 6.33
C SER A 157 -25.91 -34.18 5.17
N GLY A 158 -25.83 -35.47 4.83
CA GLY A 158 -26.94 -36.18 4.20
C GLY A 158 -28.15 -36.28 5.13
N GLN A 159 -28.68 -35.15 5.57
CA GLN A 159 -30.02 -35.06 6.14
C GLN A 159 -30.85 -34.17 5.23
N GLN A 160 -31.64 -34.87 4.43
CA GLN A 160 -32.84 -34.42 3.75
C GLN A 160 -33.53 -33.29 4.54
N THR A 161 -33.48 -32.06 4.05
CA THR A 161 -34.59 -31.14 4.22
C THR A 161 -35.71 -31.62 3.31
N SER A 162 -36.47 -32.58 3.81
CA SER A 162 -37.77 -32.92 3.26
C SER A 162 -38.63 -31.65 3.27
N LEU A 163 -39.01 -31.20 2.07
CA LEU A 163 -40.21 -30.40 1.88
C LEU A 163 -41.39 -31.20 2.45
N SER A 164 -41.74 -30.96 3.71
CA SER A 164 -42.99 -31.41 4.29
C SER A 164 -44.04 -30.34 3.98
N THR A 165 -44.62 -30.43 2.78
CA THR A 165 -45.88 -29.79 2.43
C THR A 165 -46.97 -30.46 3.27
N ARG A 166 -47.18 -29.96 4.49
CA ARG A 166 -48.23 -30.45 5.39
C ARG A 166 -49.56 -29.79 5.00
N ILE A 167 -50.32 -30.51 4.18
CA ILE A 167 -51.76 -30.28 3.95
C ILE A 167 -52.54 -30.88 5.14
N HIS A 168 -53.58 -30.18 5.59
CA HIS A 168 -54.51 -30.42 6.72
C HIS A 168 -53.96 -30.03 8.11
N GLY A 169 -54.65 -29.25 8.95
CA GLY A 169 -56.00 -28.68 8.98
C GLY A 169 -56.30 -28.28 10.44
N ALA A 170 -57.12 -27.23 10.61
CA ALA A 170 -57.75 -26.75 11.85
C ALA A 170 -56.89 -25.99 12.90
N ASN A 171 -57.13 -24.67 12.92
CA ASN A 171 -57.43 -23.81 14.07
C ASN A 171 -56.50 -23.86 15.30
N THR A 172 -55.56 -22.92 15.38
CA THR A 172 -55.51 -21.85 16.41
C THR A 172 -54.25 -21.01 16.22
N LEU A 173 -54.45 -19.71 15.97
CA LEU A 173 -53.41 -18.69 15.78
C LEU A 173 -52.80 -18.29 17.13
N PRO A 174 -51.46 -18.18 17.24
CA PRO A 174 -50.83 -17.10 17.98
C PRO A 174 -50.46 -15.95 17.02
N PRO A 175 -50.49 -14.69 17.47
CA PRO A 175 -50.21 -13.55 16.61
C PRO A 175 -48.70 -13.43 16.44
N TYR A 176 -48.13 -14.04 15.41
CA TYR A 176 -46.79 -13.68 14.98
C TYR A 176 -46.86 -12.40 14.16
N ARG A 177 -46.49 -11.31 14.82
CA ARG A 177 -46.22 -10.00 14.23
C ARG A 177 -45.11 -10.18 13.20
N SER A 178 -45.47 -10.14 11.92
CA SER A 178 -44.53 -10.06 10.81
C SER A 178 -43.87 -8.68 10.86
N SER A 179 -42.80 -8.54 11.65
CA SER A 179 -41.89 -7.43 11.47
C SER A 179 -41.24 -7.63 10.11
N LEU A 180 -41.67 -6.82 9.16
CA LEU A 180 -41.00 -6.48 7.92
C LEU A 180 -39.54 -6.15 8.28
N ILE A 181 -38.67 -7.16 8.28
CA ILE A 181 -37.23 -6.96 8.33
C ILE A 181 -36.91 -6.45 6.93
N GLU A 182 -36.84 -5.13 6.83
CA GLU A 182 -36.20 -4.50 5.68
C GLU A 182 -34.86 -5.19 5.46
N PRO A 183 -34.54 -5.60 4.22
CA PRO A 183 -33.22 -6.11 3.92
C PRO A 183 -32.20 -5.08 4.41
N PRO A 184 -31.09 -5.49 5.06
CA PRO A 184 -30.08 -4.54 5.46
C PRO A 184 -29.68 -3.78 4.21
N THR A 185 -30.04 -2.50 4.18
CA THR A 185 -29.55 -1.58 3.16
C THR A 185 -28.05 -1.55 3.43
N TYR A 186 -27.30 -2.31 2.63
CA TYR A 186 -25.86 -2.23 2.56
C TYR A 186 -25.55 -0.82 2.08
N ARG A 187 -25.53 0.13 3.02
CA ARG A 187 -25.10 1.50 2.82
C ARG A 187 -23.60 1.44 2.65
N GLN A 188 -23.22 1.09 1.43
CA GLN A 188 -21.99 1.40 0.72
C GLN A 188 -21.00 2.23 1.54
N SER A 189 -20.19 1.54 2.35
CA SER A 189 -19.01 2.07 3.02
C SER A 189 -17.85 2.36 2.03
N GLN A 190 -18.14 2.44 0.72
CA GLN A 190 -17.19 2.98 -0.26
C GLN A 190 -17.08 4.51 -0.22
N GLN A 191 -18.01 5.24 0.41
CA GLN A 191 -17.96 6.71 0.41
C GLN A 191 -16.94 7.33 1.39
N GLN A 192 -16.29 6.55 2.27
CA GLN A 192 -15.28 7.10 3.20
C GLN A 192 -13.83 6.86 2.80
N LEU A 193 -13.53 6.11 1.73
CA LEU A 193 -12.15 5.98 1.22
C LEU A 193 -11.81 6.96 0.08
N GLN A 194 -12.80 7.71 -0.46
CA GLN A 194 -12.55 8.69 -1.52
C GLN A 194 -12.20 10.09 -1.02
N SER A 195 -12.39 10.41 0.27
CA SER A 195 -12.11 11.75 0.81
C SER A 195 -10.66 11.96 1.28
N GLN A 196 -9.74 11.01 1.09
CA GLN A 196 -8.32 11.17 1.44
C GLN A 196 -7.33 11.02 0.27
N SER A 197 -7.81 11.09 -0.98
CA SER A 197 -6.96 11.11 -2.18
C SER A 197 -7.23 12.35 -3.04
N ASN A 198 -7.40 13.52 -2.41
CA ASN A 198 -7.22 14.80 -3.11
C ASN A 198 -5.73 15.17 -3.08
N ASN A 199 -4.97 14.55 -3.99
CA ASN A 199 -3.70 15.06 -4.51
C ASN A 199 -3.51 14.43 -5.90
N ASP A 200 -4.03 15.13 -6.91
CA ASP A 200 -3.68 15.12 -8.33
C ASP A 200 -2.73 14.01 -8.82
N VAL A 201 -3.27 12.81 -9.04
CA VAL A 201 -2.67 11.85 -9.99
C VAL A 201 -3.71 11.59 -11.07
N GLN A 202 -3.70 12.44 -12.09
CA GLN A 202 -4.49 12.29 -13.30
C GLN A 202 -3.95 11.09 -14.09
N PHE A 203 -4.69 9.99 -14.10
CA PHE A 203 -4.35 8.83 -14.91
C PHE A 203 -4.58 9.15 -16.41
N PRO A 204 -3.66 8.77 -17.32
CA PRO A 204 -3.89 8.94 -18.74
C PRO A 204 -5.00 8.00 -19.22
N SER A 205 -6.03 8.58 -19.82
CA SER A 205 -7.11 7.86 -20.50
C SER A 205 -6.56 7.23 -21.78
N ASN A 206 -6.16 5.96 -21.74
CA ASN A 206 -5.84 5.22 -22.95
C ASN A 206 -7.13 4.85 -23.68
N THR A 207 -7.57 5.74 -24.56
CA THR A 207 -8.61 5.46 -25.55
C THR A 207 -8.07 4.42 -26.54
N TYR A 208 -8.61 3.21 -26.48
CA TYR A 208 -8.30 2.14 -27.41
C TYR A 208 -8.91 2.45 -28.78
N HIS A 209 -8.08 2.70 -29.79
CA HIS A 209 -8.49 2.73 -31.19
C HIS A 209 -8.21 1.36 -31.82
N PRO A 210 -9.25 0.58 -32.20
CA PRO A 210 -9.04 -0.62 -32.99
C PRO A 210 -8.60 -0.21 -34.39
N ASN A 211 -7.39 -0.65 -34.80
CA ASN A 211 -6.90 -0.47 -36.16
C ASN A 211 -7.77 -1.27 -37.13
N GLU A 212 -8.47 -0.58 -38.02
CA GLU A 212 -9.01 -1.14 -39.25
C GLU A 212 -7.83 -1.46 -40.18
N LYS A 213 -7.70 -2.74 -40.57
CA LYS A 213 -6.78 -3.18 -41.62
C LYS A 213 -7.56 -3.28 -42.93
N THR A 214 -7.20 -2.43 -43.88
CA THR A 214 -7.32 -2.68 -45.34
C THR A 214 -6.29 -3.70 -45.80
#